data_AF-A0A831ZU75-F1
#
_entry.id   AF-A0A831ZU75-F1
#
_cell.length_a   1.000
_cell.length_b   1.000
_cell.length_c   1.000
_cell.angle_alpha   90.00
_cell.angle_beta   90.00
_cell.angle_gamma   90.00
#
_symmetry.space_group_name_H-M   'P 1'
#
loop_
_entity.id
_entity.type
_entity.pdbx_description
1 polymer ?
#
loop_
_entity_poly.entity_id
_entity_poly.type
_entity_poly.pdbx_seq_one_letter_code
_entity_poly.pdbx_strand_id
1 'polypeptide(L)'
;MMWNQWLHTASCRDVLFHAAAVVAQLARRYGVPNRLVFPSGTDGSAGSGASAESLTELADDLWLFVNDHAVRWEKARPLDLLLAQGTDRVAHHIAAAYTQCLLDRARTQGGDAQKAFYRRLRQVIAKDPHFRYHAEKRRSFYACAEAAPTDPPGRTDAPPADYAQWPSPPSLPDGFGSLDARTLADLAFFFCREYTKGVGRPVWVPIRELTRYLSTLLGIPQSPRWVPLEAPSSGDDGEPVEICLPDAPTQETALTRKRLPELARSLTALWTARERKAFALRYGDHEKLERIAQAVGCGGPSGARNVLERLQRGLRDFCLRWPGLSPPDLDESLFGEFCEAVVAVCKEGDEGRRAE
;
A
#
# COMPACT_ATOMS: atom_id res chain seq x y z
N MET A 1 -1.73 -30.25 3.54
CA MET A 1 -1.68 -29.67 4.89
C MET A 1 -2.29 -28.27 4.85
N MET A 2 -3.32 -28.01 5.64
CA MET A 2 -3.97 -26.70 5.68
C MET A 2 -3.25 -25.74 6.64
N TRP A 3 -3.40 -24.42 6.42
CA TRP A 3 -2.84 -23.38 7.30
C TRP A 3 -3.12 -23.60 8.78
N ASN A 4 -4.39 -23.85 9.16
CA ASN A 4 -4.77 -24.07 10.57
C ASN A 4 -4.11 -25.31 11.17
N GLN A 5 -3.90 -26.36 10.39
CA GLN A 5 -3.26 -27.59 10.88
C GLN A 5 -1.76 -27.36 11.07
N TRP A 6 -1.14 -26.63 10.15
CA TRP A 6 0.30 -26.31 10.20
C TRP A 6 0.66 -25.43 11.39
N LEU A 7 -0.21 -24.47 11.77
CA LEU A 7 0.00 -23.59 12.92
C LEU A 7 0.19 -24.32 14.26
N HIS A 8 -0.26 -25.57 14.37
CA HIS A 8 -0.10 -26.42 15.55
C HIS A 8 1.11 -27.37 15.47
N THR A 9 1.93 -27.27 14.43
CA THR A 9 3.15 -28.10 14.28
C THR A 9 4.36 -27.43 14.92
N ALA A 10 5.34 -28.24 15.32
CA ALA A 10 6.62 -27.73 15.83
C ALA A 10 7.37 -26.86 14.80
N SER A 11 7.28 -27.21 13.51
CA SER A 11 7.94 -26.50 12.42
C SER A 11 7.43 -25.08 12.17
N CYS A 12 6.22 -24.76 12.66
CA CYS A 12 5.61 -23.44 12.48
C CYS A 12 6.43 -22.33 13.17
N ARG A 13 6.91 -22.61 14.38
CA ARG A 13 7.56 -21.60 15.22
C ARG A 13 8.82 -21.03 14.57
N ASP A 14 9.66 -21.88 13.98
CA ASP A 14 10.89 -21.46 13.32
C ASP A 14 10.59 -20.60 12.08
N VAL A 15 9.55 -20.95 11.33
CA VAL A 15 9.11 -20.19 10.15
C VAL A 15 8.53 -18.83 10.55
N LEU A 16 7.77 -18.77 11.64
CA LEU A 16 7.24 -17.51 12.17
C LEU A 16 8.34 -16.62 12.74
N PHE A 17 9.34 -17.20 13.40
CA PHE A 17 10.50 -16.46 13.88
C PHE A 17 11.33 -15.89 12.72
N HIS A 18 11.53 -16.68 11.66
CA HIS A 18 12.16 -16.18 10.44
C HIS A 18 11.31 -15.07 9.79
N ALA A 19 9.99 -15.24 9.72
CA ALA A 19 9.08 -14.21 9.21
C ALA A 19 9.13 -12.92 10.06
N ALA A 20 9.25 -13.02 11.38
CA ALA A 20 9.38 -11.88 12.28
C ALA A 20 10.64 -11.06 11.99
N ALA A 21 11.79 -11.74 11.77
CA ALA A 21 13.02 -11.07 11.37
C ALA A 21 12.86 -10.31 10.04
N VAL A 22 12.21 -10.95 9.05
CA VAL A 22 11.91 -10.32 7.76
C VAL A 22 10.95 -9.13 7.92
N VAL A 23 9.91 -9.24 8.75
CA VAL A 23 9.00 -8.12 9.04
C VAL A 23 9.74 -6.96 9.68
N ALA A 24 10.61 -7.21 10.66
CA ALA A 24 11.38 -6.16 11.32
C ALA A 24 12.27 -5.40 10.32
N GLN A 25 12.92 -6.12 9.40
CA GLN A 25 13.72 -5.53 8.33
C GLN A 25 12.87 -4.71 7.36
N LEU A 26 11.76 -5.28 6.86
CA LEU A 26 10.86 -4.61 5.93
C LEU A 26 10.18 -3.38 6.57
N ALA A 27 9.79 -3.47 7.83
CA ALA A 27 9.16 -2.38 8.56
C ALA A 27 10.12 -1.17 8.71
N ARG A 28 11.39 -1.42 9.07
CA ARG A 28 12.44 -0.39 9.07
C ARG A 28 12.62 0.23 7.68
N ARG A 29 12.71 -0.62 6.65
CA ARG A 29 12.87 -0.20 5.24
C ARG A 29 11.72 0.68 4.74
N TYR A 30 10.48 0.42 5.14
CA TYR A 30 9.30 1.20 4.72
C TYR A 30 8.93 2.34 5.68
N GLY A 31 9.75 2.61 6.71
CA GLY A 31 9.47 3.66 7.68
C GLY A 31 8.20 3.40 8.51
N VAL A 32 7.86 2.14 8.75
CA VAL A 32 6.77 1.79 9.68
C VAL A 32 7.23 2.19 11.09
N PRO A 33 6.42 2.97 11.84
CA PRO A 33 6.77 3.35 13.20
C PRO A 33 7.05 2.11 14.08
N ASN A 34 8.19 2.10 14.80
CA ASN A 34 8.59 0.97 15.65
C ASN A 34 7.51 0.55 16.65
N ARG A 35 6.75 1.50 17.21
CA ARG A 35 5.61 1.24 18.10
C ARG A 35 4.50 0.36 17.51
N LEU A 36 4.42 0.26 16.17
CA LEU A 36 3.48 -0.62 15.48
C LEU A 36 4.06 -2.01 15.23
N VAL A 37 5.38 -2.13 15.21
CA VAL A 37 6.11 -3.39 14.99
C VAL A 37 6.36 -4.09 16.33
N PHE A 38 6.69 -3.32 17.37
CA PHE A 38 6.99 -3.76 18.73
C PHE A 38 6.17 -2.92 19.73
N PRO A 39 4.93 -3.30 20.03
CA PRO A 39 4.02 -2.52 20.87
C PRO A 39 4.51 -2.36 22.31
N SER A 40 5.25 -3.35 22.83
CA SER A 40 5.72 -3.41 24.22
C SER A 40 6.86 -2.44 24.56
N GLY A 41 7.25 -1.56 23.62
CA GLY A 41 8.03 -0.37 23.97
C GLY A 41 9.49 -0.62 24.35
N THR A 42 10.13 -1.69 23.86
CA THR A 42 11.59 -1.71 23.84
C THR A 42 12.04 -0.61 22.89
N ASP A 43 12.33 0.57 23.45
CA ASP A 43 13.06 1.64 22.80
C ASP A 43 14.42 1.08 22.40
N GLY A 44 14.45 0.44 21.24
CA GLY A 44 15.67 0.13 20.52
C GLY A 44 16.30 1.47 20.20
N SER A 45 17.18 1.91 21.09
CA SER A 45 18.16 2.95 20.81
C SER A 45 18.64 2.75 19.38
N ALA A 46 18.53 3.83 18.60
CA ALA A 46 18.84 3.86 17.18
C ALA A 46 20.25 3.29 16.95
N GLY A 47 20.35 2.02 16.58
CA GLY A 47 21.65 1.40 16.29
C GLY A 47 21.76 -0.12 16.38
N SER A 48 20.94 -0.83 17.16
CA SER A 48 21.07 -2.30 17.26
C SER A 48 19.83 -3.05 16.77
N GLY A 49 20.03 -4.28 16.26
CA GLY A 49 18.98 -5.15 15.72
C GLY A 49 17.84 -5.40 16.70
N ALA A 50 16.70 -5.92 16.22
CA ALA A 50 15.64 -6.37 17.10
C ALA A 50 16.18 -7.43 18.07
N SER A 51 15.90 -7.30 19.37
CA SER A 51 16.26 -8.32 20.36
C SER A 51 15.58 -9.65 20.03
N ALA A 52 16.19 -10.77 20.40
CA ALA A 52 15.57 -12.10 20.26
C ALA A 52 14.21 -12.18 20.99
N GLU A 53 14.05 -11.43 22.09
CA GLU A 53 12.78 -11.31 22.81
C GLU A 53 11.73 -10.57 21.98
N SER A 54 12.08 -9.43 21.37
CA SER A 54 11.19 -8.67 20.48
C SER A 54 10.79 -9.48 19.24
N LEU A 55 11.69 -10.29 18.69
CA LEU A 55 11.39 -11.19 17.58
C LEU A 55 10.47 -12.35 17.99
N THR A 56 10.59 -12.81 19.23
CA THR A 56 9.68 -13.83 19.79
C THR A 56 8.27 -13.27 19.92
N GLU A 57 8.14 -12.07 20.52
CA GLU A 57 6.85 -11.38 20.63
C GLU A 57 6.22 -11.15 19.25
N LEU A 58 7.00 -10.68 18.28
CA LEU A 58 6.52 -10.50 16.90
C LEU A 58 6.14 -11.83 16.24
N ALA A 59 6.82 -12.93 16.52
CA ALA A 59 6.46 -14.26 16.02
C ALA A 59 5.12 -14.74 16.61
N ASP A 60 4.84 -14.45 17.88
CA ASP A 60 3.57 -14.75 18.53
C ASP A 60 2.43 -13.90 17.91
N ASP A 61 2.67 -12.63 17.65
CA ASP A 61 1.74 -11.75 16.91
C ASP A 61 1.48 -12.25 15.48
N LEU A 62 2.52 -12.73 14.80
CA LEU A 62 2.39 -13.35 13.49
C LEU A 62 1.57 -14.64 13.54
N TRP A 63 1.69 -15.43 14.60
CA TRP A 63 0.84 -16.62 14.79
C TRP A 63 -0.64 -16.23 14.82
N LEU A 64 -1.01 -15.24 15.63
CA LEU A 64 -2.38 -14.73 15.72
C LEU A 64 -2.85 -14.21 14.36
N PHE A 65 -2.02 -13.41 13.69
CA PHE A 65 -2.35 -12.87 12.37
C PHE A 65 -2.59 -13.97 11.33
N VAL A 66 -1.74 -14.99 11.27
CA VAL A 66 -1.91 -16.09 10.32
C VAL A 66 -3.16 -16.89 10.65
N ASN A 67 -3.41 -17.16 11.93
CA ASN A 67 -4.62 -17.85 12.39
C ASN A 67 -5.91 -17.14 11.93
N ASP A 68 -5.96 -15.81 12.08
CA ASP A 68 -7.10 -14.99 11.65
C ASP A 68 -7.30 -14.99 10.12
N HIS A 69 -6.24 -15.23 9.36
CA HIS A 69 -6.25 -15.17 7.90
C HIS A 69 -6.26 -16.54 7.21
N ALA A 70 -6.03 -17.62 7.94
CA ALA A 70 -5.79 -18.96 7.44
C ALA A 70 -6.90 -19.48 6.52
N VAL A 71 -8.18 -19.31 6.91
CA VAL A 71 -9.33 -19.75 6.09
C VAL A 71 -9.38 -19.02 4.74
N ARG A 72 -9.05 -17.72 4.73
CA ARG A 72 -9.02 -16.92 3.50
C ARG A 72 -7.81 -17.29 2.64
N TRP A 73 -6.66 -17.48 3.26
CA TRP A 73 -5.43 -17.84 2.56
C TRP A 73 -5.51 -19.23 1.96
N GLU A 74 -6.12 -20.20 2.62
CA GLU A 74 -6.29 -21.54 2.06
C GLU A 74 -6.99 -21.51 0.68
N LYS A 75 -7.97 -20.63 0.50
CA LYS A 75 -8.69 -20.48 -0.78
C LYS A 75 -7.87 -19.75 -1.85
N ALA A 76 -7.05 -18.77 -1.46
CA ALA A 76 -6.36 -17.88 -2.41
C ALA A 76 -4.90 -18.29 -2.69
N ARG A 77 -4.24 -18.87 -1.68
CA ARG A 77 -2.84 -19.28 -1.58
C ARG A 77 -2.73 -20.49 -0.63
N PRO A 78 -3.09 -21.69 -1.10
CA PRO A 78 -2.97 -22.92 -0.31
C PRO A 78 -1.56 -23.10 0.25
N LEU A 79 -1.47 -23.53 1.51
CA LEU A 79 -0.18 -23.68 2.20
C LEU A 79 0.73 -24.69 1.50
N ASP A 80 0.17 -25.81 1.03
CA ASP A 80 0.94 -26.88 0.37
C ASP A 80 1.75 -26.37 -0.83
N LEU A 81 1.20 -25.42 -1.59
CA LEU A 81 1.89 -24.81 -2.72
C LEU A 81 3.06 -23.92 -2.30
N LEU A 82 2.96 -23.29 -1.13
CA LEU A 82 4.03 -22.47 -0.58
C LEU A 82 5.12 -23.34 0.05
N LEU A 83 4.74 -24.40 0.77
CA LEU A 83 5.68 -25.36 1.35
C LEU A 83 6.47 -26.11 0.26
N ALA A 84 5.84 -26.44 -0.88
CA ALA A 84 6.53 -27.01 -2.03
C ALA A 84 7.63 -26.08 -2.60
N GLN A 85 7.56 -24.78 -2.31
CA GLN A 85 8.57 -23.76 -2.70
C GLN A 85 9.59 -23.50 -1.58
N GLY A 86 9.52 -24.23 -0.47
CA GLY A 86 10.39 -24.08 0.69
C GLY A 86 9.78 -23.24 1.83
N THR A 87 10.25 -23.49 3.05
CA THR A 87 9.79 -22.81 4.27
C THR A 87 10.05 -21.30 4.24
N ASP A 88 11.13 -20.87 3.59
CA ASP A 88 11.43 -19.45 3.37
C ASP A 88 10.28 -18.76 2.64
N ARG A 89 9.66 -19.43 1.66
CA ARG A 89 8.58 -18.84 0.89
C ARG A 89 7.35 -18.59 1.75
N VAL A 90 7.07 -19.49 2.69
CA VAL A 90 5.99 -19.35 3.68
C VAL A 90 6.29 -18.15 4.58
N ALA A 91 7.50 -18.06 5.12
CA ALA A 91 7.91 -16.93 5.97
C ALA A 91 7.78 -15.58 5.24
N HIS A 92 8.24 -15.49 4.00
CA HIS A 92 8.15 -14.27 3.19
C HIS A 92 6.71 -13.92 2.79
N HIS A 93 5.84 -14.92 2.61
CA HIS A 93 4.42 -14.68 2.37
C HIS A 93 3.76 -14.02 3.59
N ILE A 94 3.97 -14.61 4.76
CA ILE A 94 3.48 -14.11 6.04
C ILE A 94 4.01 -12.71 6.29
N ALA A 95 5.33 -12.52 6.17
CA ALA A 95 5.98 -11.24 6.41
C ALA A 95 5.43 -10.13 5.53
N ALA A 96 5.33 -10.35 4.21
CA ALA A 96 4.79 -9.35 3.29
C ALA A 96 3.33 -8.98 3.60
N ALA A 97 2.49 -9.96 3.91
CA ALA A 97 1.09 -9.72 4.25
C ALA A 97 0.95 -8.93 5.55
N TYR A 98 1.77 -9.26 6.56
CA TYR A 98 1.78 -8.57 7.84
C TYR A 98 2.36 -7.16 7.72
N THR A 99 3.49 -6.97 7.02
CA THR A 99 4.04 -5.63 6.75
C THR A 99 3.05 -4.74 6.01
N GLN A 100 2.28 -5.27 5.05
CA GLN A 100 1.22 -4.50 4.41
C GLN A 100 0.11 -4.12 5.39
N CYS A 101 -0.26 -5.02 6.31
CA CYS A 101 -1.18 -4.70 7.41
C CYS A 101 -0.63 -3.59 8.30
N LEU A 102 0.65 -3.65 8.67
CA LEU A 102 1.34 -2.62 9.46
C LEU A 102 1.38 -1.28 8.71
N LEU A 103 1.66 -1.29 7.40
CA LEU A 103 1.62 -0.09 6.57
C LEU A 103 0.22 0.48 6.49
N ASP A 104 -0.80 -0.37 6.36
CA ASP A 104 -2.20 0.05 6.34
C ASP A 104 -2.63 0.59 7.71
N ARG A 105 -2.16 0.02 8.83
CA ARG A 105 -2.34 0.52 10.20
C ARG A 105 -1.61 1.84 10.45
N ALA A 106 -0.38 1.96 9.96
CA ALA A 106 0.36 3.21 9.94
C ALA A 106 -0.42 4.28 9.15
N ARG A 107 -1.12 3.89 8.09
CA ARG A 107 -1.98 4.77 7.30
C ARG A 107 -3.35 5.05 7.94
N THR A 108 -3.83 4.26 8.90
CA THR A 108 -5.22 4.37 9.41
C THR A 108 -5.40 4.94 10.80
N GLN A 109 -4.37 5.13 11.63
CA GLN A 109 -4.53 5.94 12.86
C GLN A 109 -3.21 6.41 13.47
N GLY A 110 -2.06 5.85 13.03
CA GLY A 110 -0.75 6.16 13.61
C GLY A 110 0.17 7.09 12.81
N GLY A 111 -0.16 7.45 11.55
CA GLY A 111 0.75 8.19 10.66
C GLY A 111 0.16 9.40 9.91
N ASP A 112 -1.16 9.47 9.70
CA ASP A 112 -1.82 10.62 9.05
C ASP A 112 -3.28 10.70 9.53
N ALA A 113 -3.49 11.29 10.72
CA ALA A 113 -4.81 11.41 11.36
C ALA A 113 -5.83 12.11 10.43
N GLN A 114 -5.36 13.02 9.59
CA GLN A 114 -6.19 13.76 8.63
C GLN A 114 -6.70 12.88 7.49
N LYS A 115 -5.89 11.95 6.95
CA LYS A 115 -6.35 10.99 5.92
C LYS A 115 -7.31 9.95 6.47
N ALA A 116 -7.06 9.46 7.68
CA ALA A 116 -7.97 8.56 8.36
C ALA A 116 -9.35 9.24 8.56
N PHE A 117 -9.32 10.49 9.00
CA PHE A 117 -10.51 11.30 9.17
C PHE A 117 -11.22 11.60 7.85
N TYR A 118 -10.49 11.98 6.80
CA TYR A 118 -11.02 12.16 5.45
C TYR A 118 -11.75 10.92 4.94
N ARG A 119 -11.16 9.73 5.13
CA ARG A 119 -11.77 8.46 4.72
C ARG A 119 -13.05 8.18 5.50
N ARG A 120 -13.04 8.45 6.81
CA ARG A 120 -14.20 8.28 7.68
C ARG A 120 -15.35 9.20 7.25
N LEU A 121 -15.07 10.49 7.05
CA LEU A 121 -16.04 11.47 6.52
C LEU A 121 -16.64 11.01 5.19
N ARG A 122 -15.79 10.56 4.25
CA ARG A 122 -16.25 10.02 2.97
C ARG A 122 -17.21 8.85 3.13
N GLN A 123 -16.92 7.92 4.04
CA GLN A 123 -17.78 6.76 4.28
C GLN A 123 -19.11 7.12 4.93
N VAL A 124 -19.12 8.07 5.88
CA VAL A 124 -20.34 8.56 6.52
C VAL A 124 -21.21 9.26 5.49
N ILE A 125 -20.67 10.24 4.77
CA ILE A 125 -21.39 11.04 3.78
C ILE A 125 -21.94 10.18 2.63
N ALA A 126 -21.17 9.20 2.15
CA ALA A 126 -21.62 8.33 1.07
C ALA A 126 -22.77 7.38 1.46
N LYS A 127 -22.99 7.15 2.76
CA LYS A 127 -24.04 6.25 3.27
C LYS A 127 -25.25 6.98 3.84
N ASP A 128 -25.12 8.28 4.12
CA ASP A 128 -26.19 9.07 4.73
C ASP A 128 -27.16 9.61 3.67
N PRO A 129 -28.48 9.37 3.81
CA PRO A 129 -29.47 9.73 2.80
C PRO A 129 -29.66 11.25 2.60
N HIS A 130 -29.20 12.09 3.53
CA HIS A 130 -29.33 13.55 3.43
C HIS A 130 -28.29 14.18 2.52
N PHE A 131 -27.34 13.40 1.98
CA PHE A 131 -26.33 13.88 1.06
C PHE A 131 -26.40 13.18 -0.30
N ARG A 132 -26.15 13.94 -1.36
CA ARG A 132 -25.70 13.37 -2.63
C ARG A 132 -24.18 13.31 -2.63
N TYR A 133 -23.64 12.17 -3.04
CA TYR A 133 -22.21 11.90 -3.05
C TYR A 133 -21.69 11.74 -4.48
N HIS A 134 -20.58 12.39 -4.80
CA HIS A 134 -19.93 12.28 -6.10
C HIS A 134 -18.42 12.05 -5.95
N ALA A 135 -17.86 11.10 -6.71
CA ALA A 135 -16.45 10.75 -6.67
C ALA A 135 -15.81 10.85 -8.06
N GLU A 136 -14.68 11.56 -8.13
CA GLU A 136 -13.81 11.61 -9.29
C GLU A 136 -12.48 10.90 -9.01
N LYS A 137 -11.67 10.67 -10.05
CA LYS A 137 -10.37 9.94 -9.95
C LYS A 137 -9.46 10.42 -8.82
N ARG A 138 -9.52 11.70 -8.43
CA ARG A 138 -8.66 12.29 -7.38
C ARG A 138 -9.40 13.11 -6.33
N ARG A 139 -10.73 13.21 -6.39
CA ARG A 139 -11.51 14.11 -5.53
C ARG A 139 -12.84 13.47 -5.14
N SER A 140 -13.41 13.91 -4.04
CA SER A 140 -14.75 13.52 -3.61
C SER A 140 -15.49 14.76 -3.15
N PHE A 141 -16.75 14.83 -3.57
CA PHE A 141 -17.64 15.95 -3.35
C PHE A 141 -18.95 15.45 -2.76
N TYR A 142 -19.65 16.36 -2.10
CA TYR A 142 -20.98 16.10 -1.57
C TYR A 142 -21.84 17.36 -1.62
N ALA A 143 -23.16 17.20 -1.60
CA ALA A 143 -24.12 18.30 -1.50
C ALA A 143 -25.32 17.84 -0.67
N CYS A 144 -25.98 18.75 0.05
CA CYS A 144 -27.24 18.44 0.74
C CYS A 144 -28.30 18.02 -0.27
N ALA A 145 -28.97 16.89 -0.05
CA ALA A 145 -29.81 16.23 -1.05
C ALA A 145 -30.96 17.09 -1.57
N GLU A 146 -31.54 17.93 -0.72
CA GLU A 146 -32.65 18.85 -1.06
C GLU A 146 -32.21 20.00 -1.97
N ALA A 147 -30.96 20.44 -1.87
CA ALA A 147 -30.41 21.56 -2.62
C ALA A 147 -29.29 21.13 -3.58
N ALA A 148 -29.15 19.84 -3.86
CA ALA A 148 -28.00 19.34 -4.60
C ALA A 148 -28.06 19.81 -6.07
N PRO A 149 -26.96 20.38 -6.61
CA PRO A 149 -26.90 20.76 -8.01
C PRO A 149 -27.17 19.57 -8.94
N THR A 150 -27.82 19.82 -10.07
CA THR A 150 -28.04 18.82 -11.13
C THR A 150 -26.79 18.58 -11.97
N ASP A 151 -25.95 19.60 -12.13
CA ASP A 151 -24.72 19.53 -12.89
C ASP A 151 -23.60 18.85 -12.08
N PRO A 152 -22.66 18.13 -12.72
CA PRO A 152 -21.52 17.53 -12.04
C PRO A 152 -20.62 18.61 -11.42
N PRO A 153 -19.82 18.26 -10.38
CA PRO A 153 -18.91 19.21 -9.74
C PRO A 153 -17.95 19.83 -10.76
N GLY A 154 -17.98 21.16 -10.89
CA GLY A 154 -17.05 21.92 -11.73
C GLY A 154 -15.71 22.20 -11.04
N ARG A 155 -14.88 23.05 -11.68
CA ARG A 155 -13.68 23.62 -11.03
C ARG A 155 -14.14 24.33 -9.75
N THR A 156 -13.59 23.93 -8.62
CA THR A 156 -14.00 24.40 -7.30
C THR A 156 -14.01 25.93 -7.23
N ASP A 157 -15.16 26.52 -6.89
CA ASP A 157 -15.22 27.91 -6.44
C ASP A 157 -14.38 27.97 -5.15
N ALA A 158 -13.28 28.71 -5.19
CA ALA A 158 -12.24 28.61 -4.16
C ALA A 158 -12.82 29.00 -2.79
N PRO A 159 -12.66 28.16 -1.74
CA PRO A 159 -12.99 28.58 -0.39
C PRO A 159 -12.12 29.76 0.05
N PRO A 160 -12.56 30.54 1.07
CA PRO A 160 -11.75 31.56 1.72
C PRO A 160 -10.45 30.97 2.29
N ALA A 161 -9.43 31.82 2.41
CA ALA A 161 -8.06 31.43 2.74
C ALA A 161 -7.86 30.89 4.17
N ASP A 162 -8.82 31.07 5.09
CA ASP A 162 -8.69 30.69 6.50
C ASP A 162 -10.01 30.15 7.10
N TYR A 163 -9.96 28.93 7.62
CA TYR A 163 -11.09 28.27 8.31
C TYR A 163 -11.20 28.65 9.79
N ALA A 164 -10.18 29.29 10.39
CA ALA A 164 -10.26 29.76 11.78
C ALA A 164 -11.31 30.87 11.96
N GLN A 165 -11.67 31.56 10.87
CA GLN A 165 -12.65 32.65 10.85
C GLN A 165 -14.06 32.19 10.48
N TRP A 166 -14.25 30.90 10.19
CA TRP A 166 -15.56 30.36 9.83
C TRP A 166 -16.44 30.15 11.06
N PRO A 167 -17.78 30.20 10.91
CA PRO A 167 -18.69 29.91 12.01
C PRO A 167 -18.40 28.54 12.63
N SER A 168 -18.39 28.44 13.95
CA SER A 168 -18.32 27.16 14.65
C SER A 168 -19.70 26.48 14.64
N PRO A 169 -19.76 25.14 14.56
CA PRO A 169 -21.01 24.41 14.71
C PRO A 169 -21.57 24.60 16.13
N PRO A 170 -22.90 24.56 16.31
CA PRO A 170 -23.54 24.80 17.61
C PRO A 170 -23.22 23.75 18.68
N SER A 171 -22.84 22.54 18.26
CA SER A 171 -22.37 21.47 19.14
C SER A 171 -21.09 20.88 18.58
N LEU A 172 -20.00 21.05 19.33
CA LEU A 172 -18.69 20.50 19.01
C LEU A 172 -18.37 19.43 20.07
N PRO A 173 -18.05 18.20 19.66
CA PRO A 173 -17.69 17.15 20.61
C PRO A 173 -16.29 17.40 21.21
N ASP A 174 -16.09 16.95 22.45
CA ASP A 174 -14.88 17.19 23.25
C ASP A 174 -13.59 16.53 22.69
N GLY A 175 -13.68 15.77 21.60
CA GLY A 175 -12.49 15.24 20.93
C GLY A 175 -12.76 14.28 19.78
N PHE A 176 -11.70 13.93 19.06
CA PHE A 176 -11.74 13.04 17.88
C PHE A 176 -12.22 11.61 18.19
N GLY A 177 -11.98 11.12 19.42
CA GLY A 177 -12.27 9.75 19.84
C GLY A 177 -13.76 9.45 20.03
N SER A 178 -14.62 10.47 20.22
CA SER A 178 -16.05 10.33 20.52
C SER A 178 -16.98 10.61 19.33
N LEU A 179 -16.42 10.94 18.16
CA LEU A 179 -17.21 11.21 16.96
C LEU A 179 -17.91 9.94 16.50
N ASP A 180 -19.23 9.88 16.58
CA ASP A 180 -20.02 8.83 15.93
C ASP A 180 -20.42 9.23 14.50
N ALA A 181 -21.08 8.34 13.77
CA ALA A 181 -21.47 8.61 12.38
C ALA A 181 -22.51 9.75 12.27
N ARG A 182 -23.39 9.88 13.27
CA ARG A 182 -24.46 10.87 13.28
C ARG A 182 -23.92 12.28 13.48
N THR A 183 -23.04 12.44 14.46
CA THR A 183 -22.36 13.71 14.73
C THR A 183 -21.55 14.18 13.52
N LEU A 184 -20.88 13.26 12.81
CA LEU A 184 -20.15 13.59 11.58
C LEU A 184 -21.08 14.03 10.44
N ALA A 185 -22.28 13.45 10.34
CA ALA A 185 -23.29 13.88 9.38
C ALA A 185 -23.83 15.28 9.73
N ASP A 186 -24.14 15.55 10.99
CA ASP A 186 -24.62 16.86 11.46
C ASP A 186 -23.58 17.97 11.18
N LEU A 187 -22.30 17.69 11.45
CA LEU A 187 -21.19 18.58 11.14
C LEU A 187 -21.00 18.80 9.64
N ALA A 188 -21.12 17.75 8.84
CA ALA A 188 -21.06 17.85 7.38
C ALA A 188 -22.21 18.68 6.80
N PHE A 189 -23.41 18.55 7.40
CA PHE A 189 -24.59 19.32 7.04
C PHE A 189 -24.42 20.81 7.37
N PHE A 190 -23.97 21.12 8.59
CA PHE A 190 -23.66 22.49 9.00
C PHE A 190 -22.66 23.15 8.05
N PHE A 191 -21.52 22.48 7.79
CA PHE A 191 -20.50 23.02 6.89
C PHE A 191 -21.03 23.20 5.47
N CYS A 192 -21.81 22.25 4.94
CA CYS A 192 -22.37 22.35 3.59
C CYS A 192 -23.29 23.58 3.47
N ARG A 193 -24.09 23.86 4.52
CA ARG A 193 -24.98 25.03 4.56
C ARG A 193 -24.19 26.33 4.58
N GLU A 194 -23.19 26.46 5.46
CA GLU A 194 -22.37 27.67 5.54
C GLU A 194 -21.55 27.89 4.26
N TYR A 195 -21.01 26.81 3.68
CA TYR A 195 -20.28 26.86 2.41
C TYR A 195 -21.16 27.33 1.25
N THR A 196 -22.36 26.77 1.15
CA THR A 196 -23.37 27.16 0.16
C THR A 196 -23.82 28.61 0.34
N LYS A 197 -24.00 29.06 1.59
CA LYS A 197 -24.35 30.45 1.91
C LYS A 197 -23.25 31.43 1.51
N GLY A 198 -21.98 31.09 1.76
CA GLY A 198 -20.83 31.92 1.37
C GLY A 198 -20.67 32.05 -0.15
N VAL A 199 -20.97 30.99 -0.89
CA VAL A 199 -20.94 31.00 -2.37
C VAL A 199 -22.21 31.64 -2.97
N GLY A 200 -23.30 31.74 -2.22
CA GLY A 200 -24.55 32.37 -2.64
C GLY A 200 -25.42 31.53 -3.58
N ARG A 201 -25.05 30.27 -3.84
CA ARG A 201 -25.80 29.31 -4.65
C ARG A 201 -25.52 27.87 -4.22
N PRO A 202 -26.42 26.91 -4.47
CA PRO A 202 -26.16 25.51 -4.18
C PRO A 202 -24.96 24.98 -4.98
N VAL A 203 -24.03 24.30 -4.30
CA VAL A 203 -22.77 23.82 -4.89
C VAL A 203 -22.37 22.45 -4.37
N TRP A 204 -21.54 21.76 -5.14
CA TRP A 204 -20.82 20.59 -4.68
C TRP A 204 -19.66 20.98 -3.78
N VAL A 205 -19.70 20.55 -2.53
CA VAL A 205 -18.68 20.83 -1.52
C VAL A 205 -17.60 19.75 -1.55
N PRO A 206 -16.30 20.10 -1.69
CA PRO A 206 -15.24 19.10 -1.61
C PRO A 206 -15.11 18.56 -0.19
N ILE A 207 -15.07 17.23 -0.04
CA ILE A 207 -14.87 16.58 1.28
C ILE A 207 -13.53 16.99 1.90
N ARG A 208 -12.53 17.33 1.07
CA ARG A 208 -11.23 17.82 1.55
C ARG A 208 -11.36 19.14 2.32
N GLU A 209 -12.27 20.01 1.92
CA GLU A 209 -12.51 21.29 2.60
C GLU A 209 -13.24 21.10 3.93
N LEU A 210 -14.26 20.23 3.96
CA LEU A 210 -14.88 19.79 5.22
C LEU A 210 -13.85 19.20 6.18
N THR A 211 -12.95 18.36 5.66
CA THR A 211 -11.88 17.74 6.45
C THR A 211 -10.97 18.80 7.05
N ARG A 212 -10.55 19.81 6.27
CA ARG A 212 -9.70 20.91 6.78
C ARG A 212 -10.40 21.73 7.86
N TYR A 213 -11.63 22.15 7.60
CA TYR A 213 -12.45 22.91 8.55
C TYR A 213 -12.59 22.18 9.89
N LEU A 214 -12.99 20.90 9.85
CA LEU A 214 -13.15 20.09 11.06
C LEU A 214 -11.80 19.75 11.72
N SER A 215 -10.71 19.57 10.96
CA SER A 215 -9.38 19.38 11.54
C SER A 215 -8.91 20.59 12.35
N THR A 216 -9.24 21.81 11.90
CA THR A 216 -8.94 23.04 12.66
C THR A 216 -9.71 23.10 13.98
N LEU A 217 -10.99 22.72 13.96
CA LEU A 217 -11.87 22.79 15.14
C LEU A 217 -11.63 21.67 16.17
N LEU A 218 -11.30 20.47 15.71
CA LEU A 218 -11.13 19.27 16.54
C LEU A 218 -9.68 19.03 16.98
N GLY A 219 -8.76 19.95 16.65
CA GLY A 219 -7.34 19.82 16.97
C GLY A 219 -6.70 18.55 16.38
N ILE A 220 -7.19 18.07 15.24
CA ILE A 220 -6.64 16.87 14.60
C ILE A 220 -5.23 17.25 14.11
N PRO A 221 -4.17 16.56 14.57
CA PRO A 221 -2.81 16.90 14.18
C PRO A 221 -2.71 16.85 12.66
N GLN A 222 -2.33 17.98 12.05
CA GLN A 222 -2.09 18.03 10.62
C GLN A 222 -0.90 17.13 10.34
N SER A 223 -1.05 16.30 9.32
CA SER A 223 0.06 15.48 8.84
C SER A 223 1.20 16.40 8.45
N PRO A 224 2.45 16.08 8.81
CA PRO A 224 3.58 16.90 8.43
C PRO A 224 3.49 17.14 6.93
N ARG A 225 3.27 18.40 6.55
CA ARG A 225 3.38 18.79 5.15
C ARG A 225 4.83 18.50 4.80
N TRP A 226 5.05 17.61 3.83
CA TRP A 226 6.26 17.70 3.03
C TRP A 226 6.22 19.08 2.38
N VAL A 227 6.87 20.03 3.02
CA VAL A 227 7.30 21.27 2.39
C VAL A 227 8.35 20.79 1.40
N PRO A 228 8.11 20.84 0.07
CA PRO A 228 9.24 20.78 -0.84
C PRO A 228 10.16 21.90 -0.37
N LEU A 229 11.40 21.59 0.02
CA LEU A 229 12.38 22.64 0.21
C LEU A 229 12.39 23.44 -1.09
N GLU A 230 11.83 24.64 -1.04
CA GLU A 230 12.01 25.61 -2.10
C GLU A 230 13.53 25.70 -2.29
N ALA A 231 13.95 25.54 -3.54
CA ALA A 231 15.35 25.59 -3.92
C ALA A 231 16.03 26.75 -3.18
N PRO A 232 17.19 26.50 -2.54
CA PRO A 232 17.74 27.43 -1.57
C PRO A 232 17.91 28.80 -2.22
N SER A 233 17.20 29.78 -1.65
CA SER A 233 17.67 31.16 -1.66
C SER A 233 19.08 31.11 -1.09
N SER A 234 20.05 31.36 -1.96
CA SER A 234 21.47 31.43 -1.69
C SER A 234 21.77 32.24 -0.42
N GLY A 235 22.42 31.58 0.54
CA GLY A 235 23.08 32.20 1.68
C GLY A 235 22.63 31.64 3.03
N ASP A 236 23.20 30.52 3.46
CA ASP A 236 23.95 30.44 4.74
C ASP A 236 24.60 29.05 4.88
N ASP A 237 25.85 29.03 5.36
CA ASP A 237 26.75 27.87 5.41
C ASP A 237 26.35 26.84 6.46
N GLY A 238 25.42 25.94 6.10
CA GLY A 238 25.17 24.70 6.82
C GLY A 238 25.49 23.51 5.92
N GLU A 239 26.60 22.83 6.18
CA GLU A 239 26.94 21.58 5.49
C GLU A 239 25.76 20.60 5.54
N PRO A 240 25.27 20.11 4.39
CA PRO A 240 24.22 19.11 4.37
C PRO A 240 24.77 17.79 4.93
N VAL A 241 24.09 17.20 5.92
CA VAL A 241 24.33 15.82 6.30
C VAL A 241 23.84 14.94 5.15
N GLU A 242 24.78 14.61 4.26
CA GLU A 242 24.60 13.62 3.23
C GLU A 242 24.39 12.26 3.92
N ILE A 243 23.16 11.73 3.85
CA ILE A 243 22.90 10.34 4.21
C ILE A 243 23.62 9.51 3.15
N CYS A 244 24.88 9.15 3.42
CA CYS A 244 25.66 8.22 2.64
C CYS A 244 24.94 6.86 2.62
N LEU A 245 24.19 6.61 1.56
CA LEU A 245 23.83 5.26 1.16
C LEU A 245 25.13 4.58 0.71
N PRO A 246 25.47 3.39 1.24
CA PRO A 246 26.71 2.73 0.87
C PRO A 246 26.70 2.37 -0.63
N ASP A 247 27.68 2.89 -1.38
CA ASP A 247 27.90 2.64 -2.82
C ASP A 247 28.34 1.19 -3.15
N ALA A 248 28.50 0.32 -2.15
CA ALA A 248 28.95 -1.06 -2.35
C ALA A 248 27.77 -2.05 -2.37
N PRO A 249 27.76 -3.06 -3.27
CA PRO A 249 26.78 -4.14 -3.21
C PRO A 249 26.86 -4.82 -1.85
N THR A 250 25.77 -4.79 -1.09
CA THR A 250 25.72 -5.45 0.21
C THR A 250 25.84 -6.96 0.01
N GLN A 251 26.29 -7.68 1.05
CA GLN A 251 26.33 -9.15 1.03
C GLN A 251 24.96 -9.76 0.65
N GLU A 252 23.87 -9.06 0.99
CA GLU A 252 22.51 -9.43 0.62
C GLU A 252 22.24 -9.28 -0.89
N THR A 253 22.69 -8.20 -1.53
CA THR A 253 22.58 -8.00 -2.99
C THR A 253 23.33 -9.09 -3.76
N ALA A 254 24.51 -9.50 -3.28
CA ALA A 254 25.29 -10.59 -3.87
C ALA A 254 24.59 -11.96 -3.73
N LEU A 255 23.89 -12.20 -2.62
CA LEU A 255 23.07 -13.40 -2.44
C LEU A 255 21.84 -13.38 -3.36
N THR A 256 21.17 -12.24 -3.52
CA THR A 256 20.07 -12.08 -4.49
C THR A 256 20.54 -12.40 -5.90
N ARG A 257 21.71 -11.87 -6.32
CA ARG A 257 22.32 -12.13 -7.63
C ARG A 257 22.51 -13.61 -7.91
N LYS A 258 23.03 -14.37 -6.93
CA LYS A 258 23.23 -15.83 -7.06
C LYS A 258 21.91 -16.61 -7.22
N ARG A 259 20.80 -16.08 -6.72
CA ARG A 259 19.50 -16.75 -6.71
C ARG A 259 18.57 -16.34 -7.86
N LEU A 260 18.96 -15.40 -8.73
CA LEU A 260 18.07 -14.88 -9.77
C LEU A 260 17.33 -15.96 -10.59
N PRO A 261 17.96 -17.05 -11.04
CA PRO A 261 17.25 -18.10 -11.80
C PRO A 261 16.15 -18.78 -10.97
N GLU A 262 16.41 -19.04 -9.69
CA GLU A 262 15.43 -19.63 -8.76
C GLU A 262 14.28 -18.66 -8.48
N LEU A 263 14.60 -17.38 -8.32
CA LEU A 263 13.63 -16.32 -8.10
C LEU A 263 12.70 -16.14 -9.31
N ALA A 264 13.26 -16.19 -10.53
CA ALA A 264 12.51 -16.12 -11.77
C ALA A 264 11.54 -17.29 -11.92
N ARG A 265 12.00 -18.51 -11.62
CA ARG A 265 11.14 -19.72 -11.59
C ARG A 265 10.05 -19.60 -10.54
N SER A 266 10.39 -19.12 -9.35
CA SER A 266 9.44 -18.95 -8.24
C SER A 266 8.35 -17.92 -8.54
N LEU A 267 8.71 -16.82 -9.21
CA LEU A 267 7.75 -15.81 -9.65
C LEU A 267 6.78 -16.37 -10.71
N THR A 268 7.33 -17.02 -11.74
CA THR A 268 6.57 -17.50 -12.90
C THR A 268 5.79 -18.79 -12.64
N ALA A 269 6.12 -19.54 -11.58
CA ALA A 269 5.42 -20.75 -11.17
C ALA A 269 3.91 -20.54 -10.98
N LEU A 270 3.51 -19.36 -10.51
CA LEU A 270 2.10 -19.00 -10.28
C LEU A 270 1.39 -18.44 -11.52
N TRP A 271 2.11 -18.25 -12.63
CA TRP A 271 1.55 -17.72 -13.87
C TRP A 271 1.05 -18.84 -14.76
N THR A 272 -0.13 -18.63 -15.33
CA THR A 272 -0.67 -19.47 -16.38
C THR A 272 0.21 -19.42 -17.63
N ALA A 273 0.11 -20.43 -18.50
CA ALA A 273 0.83 -20.43 -19.78
C ALA A 273 0.53 -19.18 -20.62
N ARG A 274 -0.74 -18.74 -20.59
CA ARG A 274 -1.19 -17.51 -21.23
C ARG A 274 -0.47 -16.26 -20.70
N GLU A 275 -0.29 -16.17 -19.39
CA GLU A 275 0.40 -15.06 -18.75
C GLU A 275 1.90 -15.05 -19.04
N ARG A 276 2.56 -16.21 -18.97
CA ARG A 276 3.98 -16.35 -19.34
C ARG A 276 4.22 -15.94 -20.78
N LYS A 277 3.37 -16.40 -21.71
CA LYS A 277 3.42 -16.01 -23.11
C LYS A 277 3.19 -14.52 -23.32
N ALA A 278 2.19 -13.93 -22.67
CA ALA A 278 1.93 -12.49 -22.74
C ALA A 278 3.14 -11.67 -22.24
N PHE A 279 3.77 -12.11 -21.14
CA PHE A 279 4.93 -11.47 -20.55
C PHE A 279 6.15 -11.56 -21.47
N ALA A 280 6.47 -12.75 -22.00
CA ALA A 280 7.58 -12.98 -22.91
C ALA A 280 7.45 -12.14 -24.19
N LEU A 281 6.27 -12.11 -24.80
CA LEU A 281 6.03 -11.29 -26.00
C LEU A 281 6.21 -9.80 -25.72
N ARG A 282 5.78 -9.31 -24.55
CA ARG A 282 5.88 -7.88 -24.23
C ARG A 282 7.30 -7.43 -23.91
N TYR A 283 8.01 -8.19 -23.07
CA TYR A 283 9.28 -7.76 -22.48
C TYR A 283 10.51 -8.44 -23.10
N GLY A 284 10.33 -9.60 -23.74
CA GLY A 284 11.40 -10.27 -24.49
C GLY A 284 11.40 -9.91 -25.97
N ASP A 285 10.23 -9.92 -26.61
CA ASP A 285 10.12 -9.71 -28.08
C ASP A 285 9.64 -8.30 -28.46
N HIS A 286 9.34 -7.47 -27.45
CA HIS A 286 8.87 -6.07 -27.60
C HIS A 286 7.61 -5.92 -28.48
N GLU A 287 6.75 -6.93 -28.50
CA GLU A 287 5.54 -6.92 -29.32
C GLU A 287 4.51 -5.89 -28.87
N LYS A 288 3.65 -5.50 -29.82
CA LYS A 288 2.55 -4.55 -29.60
C LYS A 288 1.33 -5.27 -28.98
N LEU A 289 0.50 -4.51 -28.27
CA LEU A 289 -0.65 -5.06 -27.51
C LEU A 289 -1.65 -5.81 -28.39
N GLU A 290 -1.80 -5.40 -29.66
CA GLU A 290 -2.66 -6.05 -30.65
C GLU A 290 -2.18 -7.47 -30.95
N ARG A 291 -0.88 -7.63 -31.20
CA ARG A 291 -0.27 -8.94 -31.47
C ARG A 291 -0.26 -9.82 -30.25
N ILE A 292 0.01 -9.24 -29.07
CA ILE A 292 -0.06 -9.98 -27.80
C ILE A 292 -1.49 -10.48 -27.59
N ALA A 293 -2.50 -9.63 -27.79
CA ALA A 293 -3.90 -10.00 -27.63
C ALA A 293 -4.28 -11.17 -28.55
N GLN A 294 -3.87 -11.15 -29.81
CA GLN A 294 -4.09 -12.24 -30.76
C GLN A 294 -3.37 -13.53 -30.31
N ALA A 295 -2.09 -13.44 -29.94
CA ALA A 295 -1.25 -14.59 -29.59
C ALA A 295 -1.67 -15.31 -28.31
N VAL A 296 -2.37 -14.62 -27.40
CA VAL A 296 -2.82 -15.16 -26.10
C VAL A 296 -4.34 -15.30 -25.97
N GLY A 297 -5.09 -15.04 -27.06
CA GLY A 297 -6.55 -15.20 -27.09
C GLY A 297 -7.32 -14.20 -26.23
N CYS A 298 -6.89 -12.94 -26.18
CA CYS A 298 -7.66 -11.84 -25.60
C CYS A 298 -8.69 -11.32 -26.62
N GLY A 299 -9.85 -10.88 -26.15
CA GLY A 299 -10.87 -10.22 -27.00
C GLY A 299 -10.45 -8.85 -27.56
N GLY A 300 -9.20 -8.41 -27.33
CA GLY A 300 -8.64 -7.17 -27.85
C GLY A 300 -7.44 -6.66 -27.04
N PRO A 301 -6.82 -5.54 -27.49
CA PRO A 301 -5.64 -4.94 -26.86
C PRO A 301 -5.84 -4.59 -25.38
N SER A 302 -7.04 -4.14 -25.00
CA SER A 302 -7.39 -3.84 -23.60
C SER A 302 -7.31 -5.08 -22.70
N GLY A 303 -7.64 -6.26 -23.22
CA GLY A 303 -7.51 -7.52 -22.49
C GLY A 303 -6.05 -7.89 -22.24
N ALA A 304 -5.19 -7.74 -23.26
CA ALA A 304 -3.75 -7.95 -23.12
C ALA A 304 -3.12 -6.97 -22.11
N ARG A 305 -3.53 -5.70 -22.16
CA ARG A 305 -3.10 -4.68 -21.20
C ARG A 305 -3.46 -5.06 -19.76
N ASN A 306 -4.69 -5.49 -19.50
CA ASN A 306 -5.12 -5.88 -18.16
C ASN A 306 -4.30 -7.06 -17.61
N VAL A 307 -3.99 -8.05 -18.46
CA VAL A 307 -3.12 -9.17 -18.08
C VAL A 307 -1.72 -8.66 -17.72
N LEU A 308 -1.13 -7.81 -18.56
CA LEU A 308 0.20 -7.25 -18.33
C LEU A 308 0.27 -6.37 -17.09
N GLU A 309 -0.73 -5.51 -16.84
CA GLU A 309 -0.79 -4.68 -15.63
C GLU A 309 -0.89 -5.54 -14.35
N ARG A 310 -1.61 -6.66 -14.41
CA ARG A 310 -1.66 -7.63 -13.29
C ARG A 310 -0.29 -8.28 -13.07
N LEU A 311 0.39 -8.68 -14.13
CA LEU A 311 1.72 -9.30 -14.05
C LEU A 311 2.78 -8.32 -13.56
N GLN A 312 2.75 -7.06 -14.02
CA GLN A 312 3.63 -5.99 -13.51
C GLN A 312 3.42 -5.74 -12.02
N ARG A 313 2.16 -5.76 -11.56
CA ARG A 313 1.86 -5.63 -10.13
C ARG A 313 2.45 -6.81 -9.34
N GLY A 314 2.26 -8.04 -9.84
CA GLY A 314 2.83 -9.24 -9.23
C GLY A 314 4.36 -9.24 -9.21
N LEU A 315 5.00 -8.79 -10.29
CA LEU A 315 6.44 -8.61 -10.39
C LEU A 315 6.94 -7.59 -9.37
N ARG A 316 6.33 -6.40 -9.31
CA ARG A 316 6.68 -5.37 -8.32
C ARG A 316 6.54 -5.91 -6.90
N ASP A 317 5.41 -6.52 -6.58
CA ASP A 317 5.15 -7.09 -5.25
C ASP A 317 6.09 -8.25 -4.91
N PHE A 318 6.68 -8.91 -5.92
CA PHE A 318 7.71 -9.92 -5.73
C PHE A 318 9.07 -9.27 -5.46
N CYS A 319 9.47 -8.28 -6.28
CA CYS A 319 10.70 -7.53 -6.16
C CYS A 319 10.84 -6.79 -4.82
N LEU A 320 9.73 -6.34 -4.22
CA LEU A 320 9.70 -5.72 -2.89
C LEU A 320 10.22 -6.62 -1.75
N ARG A 321 10.46 -7.90 -2.02
CA ARG A 321 10.93 -8.90 -1.04
C ARG A 321 12.41 -9.25 -1.18
N TRP A 322 13.09 -8.70 -2.17
CA TRP A 322 14.46 -9.07 -2.51
C TRP A 322 15.37 -7.84 -2.55
N PRO A 323 16.43 -7.81 -1.72
CA PRO A 323 17.43 -6.74 -1.75
C PRO A 323 18.01 -6.56 -3.15
N GLY A 324 18.15 -5.31 -3.60
CA GLY A 324 18.64 -4.98 -4.94
C GLY A 324 17.59 -4.95 -6.06
N LEU A 325 16.37 -5.48 -5.86
CA LEU A 325 15.36 -5.60 -6.93
C LEU A 325 14.23 -4.56 -6.88
N SER A 326 14.19 -3.67 -5.89
CA SER A 326 13.16 -2.63 -5.79
C SER A 326 13.67 -1.37 -5.10
N PRO A 327 13.09 -0.17 -5.35
CA PRO A 327 13.48 1.04 -4.62
C PRO A 327 13.31 0.85 -3.10
N PRO A 328 14.19 1.37 -2.23
CA PRO A 328 15.26 2.36 -2.44
C PRO A 328 16.67 1.81 -2.71
N ASP A 329 16.90 0.50 -2.64
CA ASP A 329 18.19 -0.16 -2.88
C ASP A 329 18.28 -0.80 -4.27
N LEU A 330 17.54 -0.25 -5.24
CA LEU A 330 17.46 -0.79 -6.59
C LEU A 330 18.85 -0.76 -7.25
N ASP A 331 19.40 -1.94 -7.50
CA ASP A 331 20.54 -2.13 -8.40
C ASP A 331 19.95 -2.35 -9.80
N GLU A 332 20.07 -1.35 -10.67
CA GLU A 332 19.50 -1.40 -12.03
C GLU A 332 20.07 -2.56 -12.86
N SER A 333 21.34 -2.92 -12.64
CA SER A 333 21.97 -4.08 -13.30
C SER A 333 21.32 -5.37 -12.81
N LEU A 334 21.22 -5.54 -11.49
CA LEU A 334 20.62 -6.72 -10.90
C LEU A 334 19.14 -6.88 -11.29
N PHE A 335 18.41 -5.77 -11.32
CA PHE A 335 17.01 -5.77 -11.75
C PHE A 335 16.86 -6.12 -13.23
N GLY A 336 17.76 -5.61 -14.09
CA GLY A 336 17.87 -6.00 -15.49
C GLY A 336 18.10 -7.51 -15.65
N GLU A 337 19.12 -8.04 -14.98
CA GLU A 337 19.44 -9.48 -14.96
C GLU A 337 18.24 -10.34 -14.49
N PHE A 338 17.51 -9.86 -13.47
CA PHE A 338 16.30 -10.54 -13.00
C PHE A 338 15.19 -10.55 -14.04
N CYS A 339 14.92 -9.42 -14.68
CA CYS A 339 13.91 -9.33 -15.74
C CYS A 339 14.24 -10.25 -16.92
N GLU A 340 15.51 -10.32 -17.32
CA GLU A 340 15.98 -11.25 -18.35
C GLU A 340 15.77 -12.71 -17.94
N ALA A 341 16.11 -13.07 -16.70
CA ALA A 341 15.88 -14.42 -16.18
C ALA A 341 14.39 -14.79 -16.17
N VAL A 342 13.50 -13.85 -15.82
CA VAL A 342 12.03 -14.06 -15.87
C VAL A 342 11.55 -14.28 -17.31
N VAL A 343 12.07 -13.51 -18.27
CA VAL A 343 11.73 -13.69 -19.70
C VAL A 343 12.21 -15.06 -20.19
N ALA A 344 13.44 -15.47 -19.86
CA ALA A 344 13.99 -16.77 -20.25
C ALA A 344 13.11 -17.93 -19.77
N VAL A 345 12.73 -17.93 -18.48
CA VAL A 345 11.85 -18.96 -17.92
C VAL A 345 10.46 -18.96 -18.57
N CYS A 346 9.95 -17.79 -18.97
CA CYS A 346 8.68 -17.71 -19.69
C CYS A 346 8.77 -18.30 -21.12
N LYS A 347 9.92 -18.19 -21.79
CA LYS A 347 10.17 -18.73 -23.14
C LYS A 347 10.37 -20.25 -23.13
N GLU A 348 11.13 -20.77 -22.16
CA GLU A 348 11.34 -22.23 -21.99
C GLU A 348 10.02 -23.01 -21.89
N GLY A 349 9.00 -22.44 -21.24
CA GLY A 349 7.68 -23.04 -21.11
C GLY A 349 6.81 -23.01 -22.38
N ASP A 350 7.14 -22.19 -23.38
CA ASP A 350 6.43 -22.08 -24.67
C ASP A 350 7.09 -22.95 -25.75
N GLU A 351 8.41 -23.15 -25.69
CA GLU A 351 9.17 -24.02 -26.61
C GLU A 351 8.95 -25.51 -26.34
N GLY A 352 8.89 -25.94 -25.07
CA GLY A 352 8.60 -27.33 -24.70
C GLY A 352 7.22 -27.84 -25.15
N ARG A 353 6.31 -26.94 -25.55
CA ARG A 353 4.96 -27.27 -26.06
C ARG A 353 4.79 -27.17 -27.57
N ARG A 354 5.82 -26.71 -28.30
CA ARG A 354 5.86 -26.75 -29.78
C ARG A 354 6.57 -27.99 -30.32
N ALA A 355 7.28 -28.72 -29.45
CA ALA A 355 8.03 -29.92 -29.77
C ALA A 355 7.27 -31.24 -29.44
N GLU A 356 6.07 -31.13 -28.88
CA GLU A 356 5.05 -32.18 -28.76
C GLU A 356 3.91 -31.90 -29.74
#